data_AF-A0A938SNJ1-F1
#
_entry.id   AF-A0A938SNJ1-F1
#
_cell.length_a   1.000
_cell.length_b   1.000
_cell.length_c   1.000
_cell.angle_alpha   90.00
_cell.angle_beta   90.00
_cell.angle_gamma   90.00
#
_symmetry.space_group_name_H-M   'P 1'
#
loop_
_entity.id
_entity.type
_entity.pdbx_description
1 polymer ?
#
loop_
_entity_poly.entity_id
_entity_poly.type
_entity_poly.pdbx_seq_one_letter_code
_entity_poly.pdbx_strand_id
1 'polypeptide(L)'
;MRFRLILLVPLCLLTLFGSAAAPFACAAAPPLRDAGTSLKGSVFNMGAGTLRSAPVTFGQPFRQGDFPQSVRVSALGEAQPAQVDAKRRYADGSLRFAVITAMLDELAPSQTLQLQLTPAAATADAAAAIAPSDLLKHGFDAVVTIQFPDGTVRTVSARRLLEQAGRQPRTWLQGPLATEWLLVGVPEDEQGNPDEDLCVRFQVRAFQGGESARVSVIVENCWDTWAGNIRYDVAVSLGGREVFRQAAVDHRSLSRWRKVFWWGREEPPVHVAHDLGDLAATGALPNYDRDLPTPPPSPREDDLSRDGPQWDILGRGPLTAYMP
;
A
#
# COMPACT_ATOMS: atom_id res chain seq x y z
N MET A 1 86.30 56.02 12.85
CA MET A 1 86.72 54.93 11.95
C MET A 1 85.49 54.27 11.36
N ARG A 2 85.38 54.25 10.03
CA ARG A 2 84.24 53.70 9.28
C ARG A 2 84.38 52.19 9.16
N PHE A 3 83.31 51.43 9.34
CA PHE A 3 83.08 50.18 8.60
C PHE A 3 81.57 50.00 8.34
N ARG A 4 81.21 49.94 7.06
CA ARG A 4 79.89 49.53 6.55
C ARG A 4 79.87 48.00 6.51
N LEU A 5 78.75 47.38 6.86
CA LEU A 5 78.45 46.00 6.48
C LEU A 5 77.08 45.97 5.78
N ILE A 6 77.09 45.54 4.52
CA ILE A 6 75.92 45.39 3.64
C ILE A 6 75.40 43.97 3.83
N LEU A 7 74.12 43.83 4.18
CA LEU A 7 73.43 42.54 4.29
C LEU A 7 72.67 42.26 2.97
N LEU A 8 73.03 41.18 2.28
CA LEU A 8 72.36 40.70 1.08
C LEU A 8 71.62 39.39 1.45
N VAL A 9 70.29 39.39 1.32
CA VAL A 9 69.42 38.23 1.58
C VAL A 9 69.06 37.59 0.23
N PRO A 10 69.37 36.31 -0.02
CA PRO A 10 68.90 35.61 -1.21
C PRO A 10 67.48 35.07 -1.00
N LEU A 11 66.61 35.39 -1.96
CA LEU A 11 65.22 34.96 -2.09
C LEU A 11 65.19 33.49 -2.57
N CYS A 12 64.67 32.58 -1.74
CA CYS A 12 64.48 31.18 -2.12
C CYS A 12 63.03 30.96 -2.61
N LEU A 13 62.89 30.50 -3.85
CA LEU A 13 61.63 30.32 -4.58
C LEU A 13 60.96 29.00 -4.11
N LEU A 14 59.75 29.08 -3.54
CA LEU A 14 58.95 27.91 -3.17
C LEU A 14 57.94 27.63 -4.29
N THR A 15 58.07 26.50 -4.98
CA THR A 15 57.14 26.05 -6.02
C THR A 15 55.92 25.36 -5.39
N LEU A 16 54.76 26.01 -5.44
CA LEU A 16 53.46 25.42 -5.09
C LEU A 16 52.83 24.80 -6.35
N PHE A 17 52.75 23.47 -6.39
CA PHE A 17 51.94 22.74 -7.36
C PHE A 17 50.45 22.93 -7.02
N GLY A 18 49.76 23.82 -7.74
CA GLY A 18 48.30 23.94 -7.69
C GLY A 18 47.65 22.85 -8.54
N SER A 19 47.03 21.86 -7.89
CA SER A 19 46.11 20.94 -8.56
C SER A 19 44.80 21.68 -8.83
N ALA A 20 44.48 21.92 -10.10
CA ALA A 20 43.19 22.47 -10.51
C ALA A 20 42.14 21.34 -10.46
N ALA A 21 41.27 21.37 -9.45
CA ALA A 21 40.06 20.55 -9.44
C ALA A 21 39.11 21.07 -10.52
N ALA A 22 38.85 20.27 -11.56
CA ALA A 22 37.79 20.55 -12.50
C ALA A 22 36.44 20.49 -11.77
N PRO A 23 35.57 21.51 -11.89
CA PRO A 23 34.25 21.44 -11.31
C PRO A 23 33.46 20.33 -12.00
N PHE A 24 32.94 19.39 -11.22
CA PHE A 24 31.89 18.49 -11.68
C PHE A 24 30.72 19.36 -12.16
N ALA A 25 30.51 19.40 -13.47
CA ALA A 25 29.31 19.96 -14.04
C ALA A 25 28.14 19.12 -13.51
N CYS A 26 27.35 19.70 -12.60
CA CYS A 26 26.06 19.15 -12.23
C CYS A 26 25.27 19.03 -13.54
N ALA A 27 24.99 17.80 -13.97
CA ALA A 27 24.15 17.57 -15.14
C ALA A 27 22.84 18.32 -14.89
N ALA A 28 22.55 19.31 -15.73
CA ALA A 28 21.31 20.07 -15.63
C ALA A 28 20.14 19.09 -15.60
N ALA A 29 19.25 19.27 -14.62
CA ALA A 29 18.01 18.52 -14.56
C ALA A 29 17.34 18.58 -15.95
N PRO A 30 16.85 17.45 -16.49
CA PRO A 30 16.16 17.48 -17.77
C PRO A 30 15.05 18.55 -17.70
N PRO A 31 14.82 19.31 -18.78
CA PRO A 31 13.82 20.36 -18.79
C PRO A 31 12.46 19.77 -18.35
N LEU A 32 11.72 20.56 -17.57
CA LEU A 32 10.32 20.27 -17.25
C LEU A 32 9.59 19.98 -18.56
N ARG A 33 9.02 18.78 -18.68
CA ARG A 33 8.21 18.43 -19.86
C ARG A 33 7.01 19.37 -19.92
N ASP A 34 6.62 19.74 -21.14
CA ASP A 34 5.46 20.59 -21.43
C ASP A 34 4.17 20.04 -20.81
N ALA A 35 3.24 20.97 -20.55
CA ALA A 35 1.88 20.74 -20.06
C ALA A 35 1.13 19.72 -20.93
N GLY A 36 1.30 18.45 -20.58
CA GLY A 36 0.72 17.28 -21.26
C GLY A 36 1.05 15.98 -20.54
N THR A 37 1.46 16.04 -19.26
CA THR A 37 1.86 14.86 -18.50
C THR A 37 0.68 13.92 -18.34
N SER A 38 0.82 12.73 -18.91
CA SER A 38 -0.12 11.63 -18.76
C SER A 38 0.67 10.44 -18.23
N LEU A 39 0.35 9.97 -17.03
CA LEU A 39 0.90 8.71 -16.56
C LEU A 39 0.09 7.55 -17.15
N LYS A 40 0.77 6.45 -17.42
CA LYS A 40 0.16 5.24 -17.95
C LYS A 40 0.18 4.14 -16.91
N GLY A 41 -0.89 3.36 -16.91
CA GLY A 41 -0.98 2.10 -16.17
C GLY A 41 -1.93 1.17 -16.89
N SER A 42 -2.05 -0.05 -16.40
CA SER A 42 -3.06 -0.97 -16.89
C SER A 42 -3.66 -1.79 -15.77
N VAL A 43 -4.90 -2.23 -15.99
CA VAL A 43 -5.60 -3.17 -15.13
C VAL A 43 -5.89 -4.42 -15.95
N PHE A 44 -5.50 -5.56 -15.44
CA PHE A 44 -5.73 -6.86 -16.06
C PHE A 44 -6.71 -7.68 -15.23
N ASN A 45 -7.71 -8.28 -15.88
CA ASN A 45 -8.60 -9.24 -15.25
C ASN A 45 -8.00 -10.64 -15.32
N MET A 46 -7.54 -11.14 -14.17
CA MET A 46 -7.00 -12.51 -14.03
C MET A 46 -8.08 -13.58 -13.92
N GLY A 47 -9.35 -13.18 -13.82
CA GLY A 47 -10.49 -14.09 -13.68
C GLY A 47 -11.04 -14.59 -15.02
N ALA A 48 -11.84 -15.64 -14.93
CA ALA A 48 -12.57 -16.22 -16.07
C ALA A 48 -13.93 -15.54 -16.35
N GLY A 49 -14.40 -14.68 -15.43
CA GLY A 49 -15.66 -13.95 -15.57
C GLY A 49 -15.46 -12.46 -15.87
N THR A 50 -16.46 -11.84 -16.50
CA THR A 50 -16.53 -10.39 -16.66
C THR A 50 -16.76 -9.73 -15.30
N LEU A 51 -15.93 -8.75 -14.96
CA LEU A 51 -16.10 -7.94 -13.77
C LEU A 51 -16.96 -6.73 -14.09
N ARG A 52 -17.90 -6.41 -13.21
CA ARG A 52 -18.74 -5.21 -13.28
C ARG A 52 -18.58 -4.38 -12.03
N SER A 53 -18.57 -3.05 -12.19
CA SER A 53 -18.38 -2.09 -11.09
C SER A 53 -17.22 -2.51 -10.19
N ALA A 54 -16.10 -2.87 -10.80
CA ALA A 54 -14.95 -3.42 -10.09
C ALA A 54 -14.16 -2.29 -9.42
N PRO A 55 -14.04 -2.27 -8.09
CA PRO A 55 -13.16 -1.32 -7.43
C PRO A 55 -11.71 -1.71 -7.66
N VAL A 56 -10.92 -0.75 -8.13
CA VAL A 56 -9.47 -0.88 -8.30
C VAL A 56 -8.79 0.20 -7.48
N THR A 57 -8.00 -0.20 -6.48
CA THR A 57 -7.27 0.73 -5.62
C THR A 57 -5.76 0.49 -5.74
N PHE A 58 -4.99 1.53 -6.07
CA PHE A 58 -3.55 1.46 -6.21
C PHE A 58 -2.85 2.72 -5.71
N GLY A 59 -1.59 2.59 -5.31
CA GLY A 59 -0.75 3.73 -4.93
C GLY A 59 0.00 4.26 -6.14
N GLN A 60 0.00 5.58 -6.35
CA GLN A 60 0.68 6.21 -7.45
C GLN A 60 1.65 7.29 -6.93
N PRO A 61 2.97 7.16 -7.17
CA PRO A 61 3.90 8.27 -7.01
C PRO A 61 3.82 9.22 -8.21
N PHE A 62 4.19 10.47 -7.99
CA PHE A 62 4.15 11.53 -9.00
C PHE A 62 5.47 12.32 -8.97
N ARG A 63 5.86 12.92 -10.10
CA ARG A 63 6.94 13.90 -10.10
C ARG A 63 6.43 15.24 -9.59
N GLN A 64 7.35 16.01 -9.05
CA GLN A 64 7.08 17.37 -8.61
C GLN A 64 6.60 18.24 -9.77
N GLY A 65 5.51 18.98 -9.56
CA GLY A 65 4.93 19.91 -10.53
C GLY A 65 3.92 19.30 -11.52
N ASP A 66 3.99 17.99 -11.80
CA ASP A 66 3.16 17.36 -12.85
C ASP A 66 1.66 17.37 -12.51
N PHE A 67 1.31 17.11 -11.25
CA PHE A 67 -0.07 17.00 -10.77
C PHE A 67 -0.31 17.98 -9.62
N PRO A 68 -0.67 19.25 -9.91
CA PRO A 68 -0.72 20.30 -8.89
C PRO A 68 -1.80 20.07 -7.83
N GLN A 69 -2.96 19.51 -8.19
CA GLN A 69 -4.09 19.37 -7.28
C GLN A 69 -4.56 17.92 -7.13
N SER A 70 -5.07 17.34 -8.22
CA SER A 70 -5.68 16.02 -8.27
C SER A 70 -5.37 15.30 -9.60
N VAL A 71 -5.96 14.12 -9.76
CA VAL A 71 -5.81 13.23 -10.91
C VAL A 71 -7.18 12.89 -11.49
N ARG A 72 -7.32 12.95 -12.81
CA ARG A 72 -8.41 12.32 -13.54
C ARG A 72 -7.93 10.96 -14.05
N VAL A 73 -8.73 9.93 -13.82
CA VAL A 73 -8.51 8.59 -14.36
C VAL A 73 -9.41 8.39 -15.57
N SER A 74 -8.84 7.95 -16.69
CA SER A 74 -9.59 7.62 -17.90
C SER A 74 -9.21 6.22 -18.40
N ALA A 75 -10.17 5.53 -19.00
CA ALA A 75 -9.98 4.25 -19.66
C ALA A 75 -10.71 4.29 -21.02
N LEU A 76 -10.07 3.78 -22.08
CA LEU A 76 -10.60 3.86 -23.45
C LEU A 76 -10.98 5.29 -23.91
N GLY A 77 -10.33 6.32 -23.34
CA GLY A 77 -10.62 7.72 -23.61
C GLY A 77 -11.77 8.33 -22.79
N GLU A 78 -12.46 7.53 -21.99
CA GLU A 78 -13.59 7.97 -21.16
C GLU A 78 -13.20 8.10 -19.69
N ALA A 79 -13.69 9.17 -19.04
CA ALA A 79 -13.41 9.41 -17.63
C ALA A 79 -14.10 8.37 -16.75
N GLN A 80 -13.35 7.78 -15.82
CA GLN A 80 -13.86 6.79 -14.87
C GLN A 80 -14.18 7.46 -13.53
N PRO A 81 -15.22 7.02 -12.79
CA PRO A 81 -15.42 7.44 -11.42
C PRO A 81 -14.19 7.10 -10.59
N ALA A 82 -13.51 8.13 -10.08
CA ALA A 82 -12.31 7.96 -9.29
C ALA A 82 -12.27 8.92 -8.10
N GLN A 83 -11.65 8.47 -7.02
CA GLN A 83 -11.27 9.29 -5.88
C GLN A 83 -9.75 9.25 -5.71
N VAL A 84 -9.20 10.38 -5.26
CA VAL A 84 -7.75 10.57 -5.09
C VAL A 84 -7.48 10.96 -3.64
N ASP A 85 -6.88 10.05 -2.90
CA ASP A 85 -6.48 10.24 -1.52
C ASP A 85 -4.99 10.65 -1.47
N ALA A 86 -4.71 11.96 -1.50
CA ALA A 86 -3.34 12.48 -1.39
C ALA A 86 -2.71 12.14 -0.02
N LYS A 87 -1.59 11.40 -0.02
CA LYS A 87 -0.87 11.00 1.20
C LYS A 87 0.39 11.81 1.45
N ARG A 88 1.00 12.30 0.37
CA ARG A 88 2.16 13.20 0.40
C ARG A 88 2.07 14.21 -0.75
N ARG A 89 2.52 15.43 -0.47
CA ARG A 89 2.69 16.51 -1.44
C ARG A 89 4.14 17.01 -1.40
N TYR A 90 4.61 17.58 -2.51
CA TYR A 90 5.85 18.33 -2.57
C TYR A 90 5.68 19.72 -1.93
N ALA A 91 6.79 20.45 -1.80
CA ALA A 91 6.79 21.80 -1.22
C ALA A 91 5.97 22.81 -2.04
N ASP A 92 5.83 22.60 -3.34
CA ASP A 92 4.99 23.40 -4.24
C ASP A 92 3.49 23.04 -4.18
N GLY A 93 3.11 22.07 -3.33
CA GLY A 93 1.74 21.59 -3.19
C GLY A 93 1.33 20.50 -4.17
N SER A 94 2.13 20.22 -5.21
CA SER A 94 1.86 19.13 -6.15
C SER A 94 1.87 17.76 -5.47
N LEU A 95 1.13 16.80 -6.04
CA LEU A 95 1.10 15.44 -5.52
C LEU A 95 2.50 14.82 -5.56
N ARG A 96 2.87 14.12 -4.48
CA ARG A 96 4.05 13.26 -4.42
C ARG A 96 3.67 11.79 -4.37
N PHE A 97 2.64 11.47 -3.59
CA PHE A 97 2.07 10.14 -3.52
C PHE A 97 0.59 10.23 -3.17
N ALA A 98 -0.25 9.49 -3.90
CA ALA A 98 -1.67 9.35 -3.63
C ALA A 98 -2.08 7.89 -3.73
N VAL A 99 -3.15 7.54 -3.02
CA VAL A 99 -3.87 6.29 -3.26
C VAL A 99 -5.09 6.64 -4.12
N ILE A 100 -5.24 5.96 -5.24
CA ILE A 100 -6.33 6.19 -6.19
C ILE A 100 -7.26 5.00 -6.12
N THR A 101 -8.56 5.25 -5.95
CA THR A 101 -9.59 4.23 -6.16
C THR A 101 -10.43 4.62 -7.35
N ALA A 102 -10.50 3.75 -8.36
CA ALA A 102 -11.37 3.89 -9.51
C ALA A 102 -12.41 2.77 -9.52
N MET A 103 -13.62 3.08 -9.98
CA MET A 103 -14.65 2.08 -10.27
C MET A 103 -14.65 1.84 -11.78
N LEU A 104 -14.29 0.63 -12.18
CA LEU A 104 -14.34 0.22 -13.59
C LEU A 104 -15.71 -0.37 -13.88
N ASP A 105 -16.41 0.18 -14.87
CA ASP A 105 -17.76 -0.26 -15.21
C ASP A 105 -17.80 -1.72 -15.67
N GLU A 106 -16.93 -2.07 -16.60
CA GLU A 106 -16.79 -3.43 -17.13
C GLU A 106 -15.33 -3.78 -17.44
N LEU A 107 -14.93 -5.00 -17.10
CA LEU A 107 -13.64 -5.56 -17.49
C LEU A 107 -13.83 -7.04 -17.86
N ALA A 108 -13.71 -7.34 -19.15
CA ALA A 108 -13.86 -8.69 -19.70
C ALA A 108 -12.77 -9.65 -19.18
N PRO A 109 -13.00 -10.97 -19.18
CA PRO A 109 -12.00 -11.94 -18.74
C PRO A 109 -10.72 -11.85 -19.58
N SER A 110 -9.55 -11.91 -18.92
CA SER A 110 -8.23 -11.78 -19.56
C SER A 110 -8.04 -10.49 -20.38
N GLN A 111 -8.84 -9.46 -20.13
CA GLN A 111 -8.67 -8.16 -20.76
C GLN A 111 -7.65 -7.31 -19.99
N THR A 112 -6.75 -6.67 -20.74
CA THR A 112 -5.91 -5.57 -20.25
C THR A 112 -6.55 -4.25 -20.64
N LEU A 113 -7.01 -3.49 -19.65
CA LEU A 113 -7.53 -2.13 -19.81
C LEU A 113 -6.44 -1.12 -19.51
N GLN A 114 -6.11 -0.26 -20.48
CA GLN A 114 -5.16 0.82 -20.29
C GLN A 114 -5.81 1.97 -19.52
N LEU A 115 -5.12 2.40 -18.47
CA LEU A 115 -5.47 3.58 -17.68
C LEU A 115 -4.58 4.75 -18.07
N GLN A 116 -5.21 5.90 -18.20
CA GLN A 116 -4.55 7.18 -18.41
C GLN A 116 -4.86 8.10 -17.23
N LEU A 117 -3.80 8.61 -16.58
CA LEU A 117 -3.91 9.55 -15.48
C LEU A 117 -3.46 10.93 -15.94
N THR A 118 -4.36 11.92 -15.87
CA THR A 118 -4.08 13.31 -16.28
C THR A 118 -4.33 14.29 -15.13
N PRO A 119 -3.65 15.44 -15.11
CA PRO A 119 -3.87 16.47 -14.10
C PRO A 119 -5.33 16.93 -14.09
N ALA A 120 -5.87 17.08 -12.88
CA ALA A 120 -7.22 17.59 -12.68
C ALA A 120 -7.24 18.62 -11.56
N ALA A 121 -8.22 19.54 -11.63
CA ALA A 121 -8.53 20.40 -10.51
C ALA A 121 -9.04 19.56 -9.32
N ALA A 122 -8.83 20.05 -8.10
CA ALA A 122 -9.51 19.48 -6.95
C ALA A 122 -11.03 19.70 -7.09
N THR A 123 -11.82 18.65 -6.90
CA THR A 123 -13.29 18.76 -6.89
C THR A 123 -13.72 19.46 -5.60
N ALA A 124 -14.37 20.63 -5.73
CA ALA A 124 -14.86 21.41 -4.60
C ALA A 124 -16.05 20.74 -3.88
N ASP A 125 -16.86 19.96 -4.62
CA ASP A 125 -17.98 19.17 -4.09
C ASP A 125 -17.58 17.69 -4.04
N ALA A 126 -16.84 17.30 -3.01
CA ALA A 126 -16.61 15.88 -2.75
C ALA A 126 -17.91 15.28 -2.17
N ALA A 127 -18.51 14.33 -2.88
CA ALA A 127 -19.61 13.54 -2.33
C ALA A 127 -19.20 12.94 -0.97
N ALA A 128 -20.18 12.81 -0.07
CA ALA A 128 -19.92 12.40 1.31
C ALA A 128 -19.17 11.05 1.36
N ALA A 129 -18.16 10.98 2.23
CA ALA A 129 -17.45 9.73 2.47
C ALA A 129 -18.36 8.68 3.08
N ILE A 130 -18.13 7.41 2.74
CA ILE A 130 -18.89 6.29 3.29
C ILE A 130 -18.72 6.28 4.81
N ALA A 131 -19.82 6.26 5.57
CA ALA A 131 -19.81 6.23 7.02
C ALA A 131 -19.90 4.78 7.54
N PRO A 132 -19.45 4.49 8.79
CA PRO A 132 -19.60 3.16 9.37
C PRO A 132 -21.04 2.64 9.32
N SER A 133 -22.03 3.51 9.58
CA SER A 133 -23.45 3.17 9.51
C SER A 133 -23.90 2.66 8.13
N ASP A 134 -23.26 3.13 7.05
CA ASP A 134 -23.58 2.65 5.70
C ASP A 134 -23.18 1.20 5.49
N LEU A 135 -22.08 0.75 6.10
CA LEU A 135 -21.66 -0.64 6.05
C LEU A 135 -22.44 -1.50 7.05
N LEU A 136 -22.65 -0.99 8.27
CA LEU A 136 -23.28 -1.74 9.36
C LEU A 136 -24.77 -2.03 9.12
N LYS A 137 -25.50 -1.15 8.42
CA LYS A 137 -26.93 -1.35 8.08
C LYS A 137 -27.16 -2.57 7.18
N HIS A 138 -26.16 -2.98 6.41
CA HIS A 138 -26.21 -4.17 5.54
C HIS A 138 -25.77 -5.46 6.24
N GLY A 139 -25.57 -5.44 7.57
CA GLY A 139 -25.25 -6.64 8.35
C GLY A 139 -23.76 -7.01 8.37
N PHE A 140 -22.87 -6.08 8.00
CA PHE A 140 -21.43 -6.32 8.09
C PHE A 140 -20.99 -6.64 9.52
N ASP A 141 -20.21 -7.71 9.67
CA ASP A 141 -19.30 -7.90 10.79
C ASP A 141 -18.13 -8.75 10.32
N ALA A 142 -16.96 -8.54 10.93
CA ALA A 142 -15.81 -9.42 10.82
C ALA A 142 -15.39 -9.83 12.23
N VAL A 143 -15.53 -11.11 12.54
CA VAL A 143 -15.24 -11.65 13.86
C VAL A 143 -14.05 -12.58 13.79
N VAL A 144 -13.05 -12.35 14.64
CA VAL A 144 -11.97 -13.30 14.92
C VAL A 144 -12.30 -14.01 16.21
N THR A 145 -12.32 -15.33 16.17
CA THR A 145 -12.52 -16.21 17.32
C THR A 145 -11.24 -17.00 17.55
N ILE A 146 -10.72 -16.95 18.77
CA ILE A 146 -9.47 -17.61 19.18
C ILE A 146 -9.83 -18.57 20.31
N GLN A 147 -9.46 -19.84 20.13
CA GLN A 147 -9.66 -20.88 21.14
C GLN A 147 -8.31 -21.36 21.65
N PHE A 148 -8.12 -21.28 22.95
CA PHE A 148 -6.88 -21.67 23.62
C PHE A 148 -6.95 -23.13 24.12
N PRO A 149 -5.80 -23.78 24.37
CA PRO A 149 -5.75 -25.16 24.84
C PRO A 149 -6.42 -25.42 26.19
N ASP A 150 -6.57 -24.39 27.02
CA ASP A 150 -7.28 -24.43 28.31
C ASP A 150 -8.82 -24.41 28.14
N GLY A 151 -9.31 -24.29 26.91
CA GLY A 151 -10.73 -24.20 26.57
C GLY A 151 -11.27 -22.76 26.52
N THR A 152 -10.47 -21.76 26.90
CA THR A 152 -10.88 -20.36 26.85
C THR A 152 -11.11 -19.94 25.41
N VAL A 153 -12.24 -19.27 25.15
CA VAL A 153 -12.55 -18.66 23.86
C VAL A 153 -12.56 -17.15 24.01
N ARG A 154 -11.81 -16.47 23.14
CA ARG A 154 -11.79 -15.02 23.06
C ARG A 154 -12.19 -14.55 21.66
N THR A 155 -12.88 -13.43 21.59
CA THR A 155 -13.41 -12.90 20.33
C THR A 155 -13.20 -11.40 20.19
N VAL A 156 -13.10 -10.93 18.96
CA VAL A 156 -13.09 -9.50 18.64
C VAL A 156 -13.87 -9.25 17.35
N SER A 157 -14.71 -8.22 17.36
CA SER A 157 -15.66 -7.89 16.29
C SER A 157 -15.35 -6.52 15.69
N ALA A 158 -15.15 -6.46 14.38
CA ALA A 158 -14.99 -5.20 13.67
C ALA A 158 -16.26 -4.33 13.73
N ARG A 159 -17.45 -4.93 13.79
CA ARG A 159 -18.71 -4.21 14.02
C ARG A 159 -18.66 -3.47 15.35
N ARG A 160 -18.34 -4.18 16.45
CA ARG A 160 -18.28 -3.55 17.79
C ARG A 160 -17.26 -2.40 17.80
N LEU A 161 -16.09 -2.60 17.19
CA LEU A 161 -15.06 -1.54 17.10
C LEU A 161 -15.53 -0.33 16.28
N LEU A 162 -16.27 -0.53 15.19
CA LEU A 162 -16.87 0.57 14.41
C LEU A 162 -17.96 1.30 15.21
N GLU A 163 -18.82 0.56 15.90
CA GLU A 163 -19.88 1.12 16.75
C GLU A 163 -19.29 1.95 17.91
N GLN A 164 -18.23 1.45 18.56
CA GLN A 164 -17.51 2.15 19.62
C GLN A 164 -16.78 3.41 19.10
N ALA A 165 -16.15 3.35 17.92
CA ALA A 165 -15.47 4.49 17.33
C ALA A 165 -16.44 5.60 16.87
N GLY A 166 -17.72 5.26 16.66
CA GLY A 166 -18.77 6.21 16.31
C GLY A 166 -18.52 6.94 15.00
N ARG A 167 -18.58 8.28 15.02
CA ARG A 167 -18.52 9.11 13.81
C ARG A 167 -17.12 9.41 13.28
N GLN A 168 -16.06 9.17 14.05
CA GLN A 168 -14.70 9.53 13.68
C GLN A 168 -13.68 8.39 13.89
N PRO A 169 -13.93 7.18 13.37
CA PRO A 169 -12.89 6.16 13.33
C PRO A 169 -11.68 6.67 12.55
N ARG A 170 -10.48 6.20 12.95
CA ARG A 170 -9.26 6.49 12.20
C ARG A 170 -9.37 5.92 10.79
N THR A 171 -9.16 6.75 9.79
CA THR A 171 -9.24 6.36 8.37
C THR A 171 -7.87 6.34 7.70
N TRP A 172 -7.67 5.37 6.80
CA TRP A 172 -6.59 5.39 5.82
C TRP A 172 -7.06 6.02 4.52
N LEU A 173 -8.24 5.67 4.00
CA LEU A 173 -8.88 6.28 2.83
C LEU A 173 -10.21 6.91 3.25
N GLN A 174 -10.58 8.01 2.62
CA GLN A 174 -11.83 8.71 2.95
C GLN A 174 -12.44 9.34 1.71
N GLY A 175 -13.52 8.76 1.21
CA GLY A 175 -14.23 9.28 0.06
C GLY A 175 -15.49 8.48 -0.28
N PRO A 176 -16.23 8.93 -1.29
CA PRO A 176 -17.52 8.34 -1.68
C PRO A 176 -17.37 6.99 -2.40
N LEU A 177 -16.22 6.70 -2.99
CA LEU A 177 -15.97 5.42 -3.67
C LEU A 177 -15.34 4.39 -2.74
N ALA A 178 -14.50 4.82 -1.81
CA ALA A 178 -13.94 3.97 -0.77
C ALA A 178 -13.61 4.75 0.51
N THR A 179 -14.00 4.19 1.65
CA THR A 179 -13.52 4.59 2.98
C THR A 179 -12.86 3.39 3.62
N GLU A 180 -11.64 3.56 4.14
CA GLU A 180 -10.90 2.49 4.82
C GLU A 180 -10.68 2.86 6.28
N TRP A 181 -11.29 2.11 7.19
CA TRP A 181 -11.13 2.26 8.62
C TRP A 181 -10.00 1.37 9.15
N LEU A 182 -9.19 1.95 10.03
CA LEU A 182 -8.13 1.27 10.75
C LEU A 182 -8.60 1.04 12.19
N LEU A 183 -8.98 -0.21 12.48
CA LEU A 183 -9.51 -0.62 13.77
C LEU A 183 -8.47 -1.45 14.51
N VAL A 184 -8.46 -1.30 15.83
CA VAL A 184 -7.59 -2.05 16.75
C VAL A 184 -8.47 -2.50 17.91
N GLY A 185 -8.41 -3.78 18.24
CA GLY A 185 -9.15 -4.35 19.36
C GLY A 185 -8.38 -5.50 19.99
N VAL A 186 -8.72 -5.78 21.24
CA VAL A 186 -8.17 -6.90 22.00
C VAL A 186 -9.24 -7.99 22.04
N PRO A 187 -8.92 -9.27 21.77
CA PRO A 187 -9.87 -10.36 21.94
C PRO A 187 -10.36 -10.43 23.39
N GLU A 188 -11.67 -10.57 23.59
CA GLU A 188 -12.30 -10.64 24.92
C GLU A 188 -12.99 -12.00 25.12
N ASP A 189 -12.97 -12.52 26.34
CA ASP A 189 -13.77 -13.70 26.72
C ASP A 189 -15.27 -13.36 26.86
N GLU A 190 -16.10 -14.35 27.20
CA GLU A 190 -17.55 -14.15 27.37
C GLU A 190 -17.92 -13.17 28.51
N GLN A 191 -17.01 -12.95 29.46
CA GLN A 191 -17.17 -12.01 30.57
C GLN A 191 -16.64 -10.60 30.24
N GLY A 192 -16.06 -10.41 29.05
CA GLY A 192 -15.46 -9.15 28.63
C GLY A 192 -14.04 -8.93 29.14
N ASN A 193 -13.35 -9.97 29.64
CA ASN A 193 -11.95 -9.85 30.04
C ASN A 193 -11.06 -9.85 28.79
N PRO A 194 -10.18 -8.85 28.62
CA PRO A 194 -9.31 -8.77 27.46
C PRO A 194 -8.18 -9.80 27.50
N ASP A 195 -7.70 -10.17 26.33
CA ASP A 195 -6.44 -10.89 26.15
C ASP A 195 -5.25 -10.03 26.59
N GLU A 196 -4.28 -10.66 27.26
CA GLU A 196 -3.11 -9.98 27.82
C GLU A 196 -1.97 -9.81 26.82
N ASP A 197 -2.01 -10.52 25.68
CA ASP A 197 -0.87 -10.65 24.77
C ASP A 197 -1.22 -10.43 23.30
N LEU A 198 -2.44 -10.79 22.90
CA LEU A 198 -2.91 -10.71 21.51
C LEU A 198 -3.63 -9.40 21.23
N CYS A 199 -3.28 -8.82 20.10
CA CYS A 199 -3.97 -7.66 19.54
C CYS A 199 -4.45 -7.98 18.12
N VAL A 200 -5.66 -7.57 17.79
CA VAL A 200 -6.23 -7.75 16.45
C VAL A 200 -6.46 -6.40 15.81
N ARG A 201 -6.00 -6.26 14.57
CA ARG A 201 -6.26 -5.09 13.74
C ARG A 201 -7.12 -5.47 12.57
N PHE A 202 -8.12 -4.63 12.29
CA PHE A 202 -8.89 -4.71 11.07
C PHE A 202 -8.58 -3.51 10.19
N GLN A 203 -8.35 -3.76 8.90
CA GLN A 203 -8.43 -2.72 7.88
C GLN A 203 -9.68 -3.00 7.06
N VAL A 204 -10.72 -2.21 7.28
CA VAL A 204 -12.03 -2.41 6.65
C VAL A 204 -12.21 -1.33 5.60
N ARG A 205 -12.03 -1.69 4.33
CA ARG A 205 -12.30 -0.80 3.20
C ARG A 205 -13.68 -1.06 2.64
N ALA A 206 -14.64 -0.22 3.00
CA ALA A 206 -15.96 -0.21 2.38
C ALA A 206 -15.89 0.46 1.00
N PHE A 207 -16.67 -0.05 0.06
CA PHE A 207 -16.84 0.53 -1.27
C PHE A 207 -18.19 1.23 -1.41
N GLN A 208 -18.34 2.02 -2.47
CA GLN A 208 -19.54 2.80 -2.79
C GLN A 208 -20.83 2.01 -2.51
N GLY A 209 -21.77 2.65 -1.81
CA GLY A 209 -23.04 2.04 -1.39
C GLY A 209 -23.00 1.32 -0.03
N GLY A 210 -21.81 0.93 0.47
CA GLY A 210 -21.67 0.24 1.76
C GLY A 210 -22.08 -1.24 1.73
N GLU A 211 -22.34 -1.80 0.55
CA GLU A 211 -22.79 -3.19 0.37
C GLU A 211 -21.64 -4.19 0.29
N SER A 212 -20.40 -3.71 0.15
CA SER A 212 -19.22 -4.56 0.12
C SER A 212 -18.01 -3.94 0.78
N ALA A 213 -17.12 -4.80 1.27
CA ALA A 213 -15.87 -4.37 1.89
C ALA A 213 -14.73 -5.36 1.66
N ARG A 214 -13.52 -4.84 1.49
CA ARG A 214 -12.28 -5.61 1.65
C ARG A 214 -11.85 -5.54 3.11
N VAL A 215 -11.66 -6.69 3.74
CA VAL A 215 -11.32 -6.83 5.16
C VAL A 215 -9.95 -7.45 5.30
N SER A 216 -9.00 -6.69 5.83
CA SER A 216 -7.73 -7.24 6.31
C SER A 216 -7.86 -7.60 7.78
N VAL A 217 -7.62 -8.86 8.12
CA VAL A 217 -7.47 -9.33 9.51
C VAL A 217 -5.99 -9.51 9.80
N ILE A 218 -5.52 -8.86 10.87
CA ILE A 218 -4.13 -8.94 11.33
C ILE A 218 -4.17 -9.31 12.81
N VAL A 219 -3.54 -10.42 13.18
CA VAL A 219 -3.40 -10.84 14.59
C VAL A 219 -1.94 -10.72 14.97
N GLU A 220 -1.68 -9.99 16.05
CA GLU A 220 -0.35 -9.62 16.53
C GLU A 220 -0.08 -10.29 17.88
N ASN A 221 1.03 -11.01 17.98
CA ASN A 221 1.68 -11.38 19.23
C ASN A 221 2.94 -10.50 19.31
N CYS A 222 2.76 -9.23 19.66
CA CYS A 222 3.81 -8.21 19.55
C CYS A 222 3.93 -7.34 20.80
N TRP A 223 3.15 -7.62 21.84
CA TRP A 223 3.27 -6.88 23.09
C TRP A 223 4.51 -7.34 23.85
N ASP A 224 5.09 -6.42 24.61
CA ASP A 224 6.31 -6.62 25.40
C ASP A 224 6.02 -7.18 26.79
N THR A 225 4.74 -7.33 27.14
CA THR A 225 4.25 -7.96 28.38
C THR A 225 4.46 -9.48 28.39
N TRP A 226 4.59 -10.10 27.21
CA TRP A 226 4.82 -11.53 27.05
C TRP A 226 5.83 -11.83 25.95
N ALA A 227 6.84 -12.64 26.26
CA ALA A 227 7.94 -12.95 25.34
C ALA A 227 7.81 -14.32 24.66
N GLY A 228 6.71 -15.06 24.91
CA GLY A 228 6.53 -16.43 24.49
C GLY A 228 5.72 -16.62 23.21
N ASN A 229 5.82 -17.82 22.63
CA ASN A 229 4.87 -18.25 21.61
C ASN A 229 3.49 -18.50 22.23
N ILE A 230 2.44 -18.27 21.45
CA ILE A 230 1.06 -18.50 21.88
C ILE A 230 0.45 -19.57 20.99
N ARG A 231 -0.12 -20.59 21.62
CA ARG A 231 -0.78 -21.73 20.94
C ARG A 231 -2.29 -21.51 20.94
N TYR A 232 -2.93 -21.56 19.79
CA TYR A 232 -4.40 -21.46 19.68
C TYR A 232 -4.93 -22.05 18.38
N ASP A 233 -6.25 -22.25 18.35
CA ASP A 233 -7.02 -22.40 17.12
C ASP A 233 -7.67 -21.04 16.80
N VAL A 234 -7.83 -20.73 15.51
CA VAL A 234 -8.44 -19.46 15.07
C VAL A 234 -9.49 -19.72 13.99
N ALA A 235 -10.59 -18.99 14.08
CA ALA A 235 -11.60 -18.87 13.03
C ALA A 235 -11.86 -17.39 12.71
N VAL A 236 -12.15 -17.09 11.45
CA VAL A 236 -12.61 -15.78 10.99
C VAL A 236 -13.96 -15.95 10.32
N SER A 237 -14.93 -15.15 10.73
CA SER A 237 -16.23 -15.06 10.06
C SER A 237 -16.49 -13.66 9.51
N LEU A 238 -17.19 -13.61 8.38
CA LEU A 238 -17.70 -12.38 7.77
C LEU A 238 -19.22 -12.49 7.62
N GLY A 239 -19.97 -11.55 8.19
CA GLY A 239 -21.43 -11.56 8.16
C GLY A 239 -22.04 -12.86 8.69
N GLY A 240 -21.44 -13.47 9.71
CA GLY A 240 -21.87 -14.74 10.31
C GLY A 240 -21.44 -16.00 9.55
N ARG A 241 -20.79 -15.90 8.39
CA ARG A 241 -20.24 -17.05 7.66
C ARG A 241 -18.75 -17.20 7.96
N GLU A 242 -18.32 -18.39 8.38
CA GLU A 242 -16.89 -18.69 8.48
C GLU A 242 -16.22 -18.62 7.09
N VAL A 243 -15.13 -17.87 6.99
CA VAL A 243 -14.34 -17.71 5.76
C VAL A 243 -12.92 -18.24 5.90
N PHE A 244 -12.49 -18.55 7.12
CA PHE A 244 -11.18 -19.09 7.41
C PHE A 244 -11.18 -19.79 8.76
N ARG A 245 -10.45 -20.91 8.84
CA ARG A 245 -10.18 -21.61 10.08
C ARG A 245 -8.80 -22.23 10.02
N GLN A 246 -8.13 -22.25 11.16
CA GLN A 246 -6.89 -22.96 11.33
C GLN A 246 -6.73 -23.45 12.77
N ALA A 247 -6.43 -24.73 12.93
CA ALA A 247 -6.10 -25.31 14.22
C ALA A 247 -4.59 -25.25 14.46
N ALA A 248 -4.19 -25.39 15.72
CA ALA A 248 -2.81 -25.66 16.09
C ALA A 248 -1.83 -24.57 15.58
N VAL A 249 -2.23 -23.29 15.66
CA VAL A 249 -1.34 -22.17 15.36
C VAL A 249 -0.29 -22.04 16.46
N ASP A 250 1.00 -22.07 16.09
CA ASP A 250 2.13 -21.69 16.95
C ASP A 250 2.54 -20.26 16.62
N HIS A 251 1.89 -19.28 17.25
CA HIS A 251 2.07 -17.86 16.96
C HIS A 251 3.31 -17.32 17.68
N ARG A 252 4.40 -17.15 16.92
CA ARG A 252 5.70 -16.68 17.43
C ARG A 252 5.64 -15.30 18.07
N SER A 253 6.42 -15.11 19.12
CA SER A 253 6.59 -13.79 19.74
C SER A 253 7.15 -12.78 18.75
N LEU A 254 6.76 -11.51 18.93
CA LEU A 254 7.10 -10.39 18.07
C LEU A 254 6.74 -10.59 16.60
N SER A 255 5.67 -11.33 16.32
CA SER A 255 5.21 -11.62 14.97
C SER A 255 3.72 -11.34 14.78
N ARG A 256 3.33 -11.20 13.52
CA ARG A 256 1.93 -11.06 13.10
C ARG A 256 1.69 -11.87 11.85
N TRP A 257 0.46 -12.32 11.68
CA TRP A 257 -0.03 -12.81 10.39
C TRP A 257 -1.14 -11.92 9.87
N ARG A 258 -1.39 -12.02 8.56
CA ARG A 258 -2.41 -11.22 7.88
C ARG A 258 -3.16 -12.07 6.87
N LYS A 259 -4.49 -12.01 6.91
CA LYS A 259 -5.37 -12.55 5.87
C LYS A 259 -6.28 -11.45 5.32
N VAL A 260 -6.64 -11.57 4.05
CA VAL A 260 -7.55 -10.64 3.36
C VAL A 260 -8.76 -11.41 2.91
N PHE A 261 -9.91 -10.82 3.14
CA PHE A 261 -11.20 -11.36 2.78
C PHE A 261 -12.06 -10.27 2.15
N TRP A 262 -13.14 -10.70 1.50
CA TRP A 262 -14.13 -9.81 0.91
C TRP A 262 -15.51 -10.17 1.44
N TRP A 263 -16.25 -9.13 1.84
CA TRP A 263 -17.64 -9.23 2.30
C TRP A 263 -18.57 -8.55 1.29
N GLY A 264 -19.77 -9.09 1.12
CA GLY A 264 -20.79 -8.59 0.19
C GLY A 264 -20.55 -8.90 -1.28
N ARG A 265 -19.33 -9.35 -1.63
CA ARG A 265 -18.95 -9.82 -2.98
C ARG A 265 -17.68 -10.66 -2.93
N GLU A 266 -17.39 -11.33 -4.02
CA GLU A 266 -16.09 -11.98 -4.24
C GLU A 266 -14.99 -10.96 -4.52
N GLU A 267 -13.74 -11.34 -4.24
CA GLU A 267 -12.57 -10.55 -4.59
C GLU A 267 -12.51 -10.35 -6.11
N PRO A 268 -12.40 -9.10 -6.60
CA PRO A 268 -12.04 -8.87 -8.00
C PRO A 268 -10.63 -9.38 -8.23
N PRO A 269 -10.42 -10.35 -9.14
CA PRO A 269 -9.09 -10.83 -9.51
C PRO A 269 -8.43 -9.83 -10.46
N VAL A 270 -8.25 -8.58 -10.02
CA VAL A 270 -7.64 -7.51 -10.81
C VAL A 270 -6.16 -7.37 -10.47
N HIS A 271 -5.33 -7.23 -11.50
CA HIS A 271 -3.91 -6.91 -11.38
C HIS A 271 -3.65 -5.52 -11.94
N VAL A 272 -3.03 -4.65 -11.14
CA VAL A 272 -2.63 -3.31 -11.58
C VAL A 272 -1.15 -3.33 -11.94
N ALA A 273 -0.84 -2.95 -13.18
CA ALA A 273 0.52 -2.76 -13.65
C ALA A 273 0.80 -1.28 -13.87
N HIS A 274 1.81 -0.75 -13.19
CA HIS A 274 2.31 0.61 -13.37
C HIS A 274 3.28 0.68 -14.55
N ASP A 275 3.35 1.82 -15.25
CA ASP A 275 4.44 2.03 -16.21
C ASP A 275 5.77 2.22 -15.46
N LEU A 276 6.75 1.35 -15.74
CA LEU A 276 8.05 1.37 -15.08
C LEU A 276 8.85 2.65 -15.36
N GLY A 277 8.70 3.24 -16.54
CA GLY A 277 9.36 4.51 -16.86
C GLY A 277 8.80 5.67 -16.08
N ASP A 278 7.48 5.69 -15.93
CA ASP A 278 6.80 6.68 -15.09
C ASP A 278 7.26 6.54 -13.63
N LEU A 279 7.33 5.31 -13.09
CA LEU A 279 7.85 5.05 -11.73
C LEU A 279 9.33 5.44 -11.55
N ALA A 280 10.18 5.11 -12.53
CA ALA A 280 11.59 5.50 -12.51
C ALA A 280 11.75 7.04 -12.58
N ALA A 281 10.92 7.70 -13.40
CA ALA A 281 10.90 9.14 -13.55
C ALA A 281 10.51 9.88 -12.26
N THR A 282 9.73 9.26 -11.37
CA THR A 282 9.43 9.82 -10.04
C THR A 282 10.53 9.56 -9.00
N GLY A 283 11.54 8.75 -9.33
CA GLY A 283 12.54 8.26 -8.37
C GLY A 283 11.98 7.24 -7.37
N ALA A 284 10.81 6.66 -7.63
CA ALA A 284 10.26 5.59 -6.79
C ALA A 284 10.97 4.25 -7.06
N LEU A 285 11.48 4.08 -8.28
CA LEU A 285 12.37 2.99 -8.67
C LEU A 285 13.72 3.55 -9.12
N PRO A 286 14.81 2.79 -8.96
CA PRO A 286 16.04 3.05 -9.69
C PRO A 286 15.78 3.17 -11.20
N ASN A 287 16.57 3.98 -11.90
CA ASN A 287 16.49 4.12 -13.35
C ASN A 287 17.13 2.90 -14.02
N TYR A 288 16.40 1.78 -14.06
CA TYR A 288 16.82 0.58 -14.77
C TYR A 288 16.87 0.84 -16.27
N ASP A 289 17.85 0.22 -16.94
CA ASP A 289 17.90 0.21 -18.40
C ASP A 289 16.73 -0.65 -18.93
N ARG A 290 15.79 0.01 -19.62
CA ARG A 290 14.57 -0.61 -20.15
C ARG A 290 14.75 -1.21 -21.54
N ASP A 291 15.90 -0.95 -22.18
CA ASP A 291 16.22 -1.51 -23.50
C ASP A 291 16.85 -2.91 -23.38
N LEU A 292 17.23 -3.30 -22.16
CA LEU A 292 17.70 -4.65 -21.88
C LEU A 292 16.55 -5.65 -22.09
N PRO A 293 16.75 -6.69 -22.91
CA PRO A 293 15.77 -7.76 -23.01
C PRO A 293 15.64 -8.44 -21.66
N THR A 294 14.41 -8.79 -21.28
CA THR A 294 14.19 -9.70 -20.17
C THR A 294 14.86 -11.02 -20.53
N PRO A 295 15.89 -11.48 -19.77
CA PRO A 295 16.47 -12.77 -20.03
C PRO A 295 15.37 -13.85 -19.93
N PRO A 296 15.45 -14.93 -20.71
CA PRO A 296 14.54 -16.05 -20.52
C PRO A 296 14.65 -16.53 -19.06
N PRO A 297 13.53 -16.91 -18.43
CA PRO A 297 13.56 -17.34 -17.04
C PRO A 297 14.61 -18.43 -16.87
N SER A 298 15.55 -18.23 -15.96
CA SER A 298 16.55 -19.25 -15.65
C SER A 298 15.88 -20.40 -14.90
N PRO A 299 16.41 -21.64 -14.95
CA PRO A 299 15.93 -22.72 -14.10
C PRO A 299 15.93 -22.37 -12.59
N ARG A 300 16.77 -21.39 -12.17
CA ARG A 300 16.77 -20.87 -10.80
C ARG A 300 15.63 -19.90 -10.50
N GLU A 301 15.08 -19.24 -11.51
CA GLU A 301 13.86 -18.42 -11.37
C GLU A 301 12.61 -19.31 -11.36
N ASP A 302 12.66 -20.45 -12.05
CA ASP A 302 11.70 -21.56 -11.85
C ASP A 302 11.88 -22.23 -10.48
N ASP A 303 13.08 -22.30 -9.89
CA ASP A 303 13.28 -22.73 -8.48
C ASP A 303 12.89 -21.63 -7.47
N LEU A 304 12.86 -20.36 -7.89
CA LEU A 304 12.17 -19.29 -7.15
C LEU A 304 10.65 -19.39 -7.29
N SER A 305 10.12 -20.36 -8.06
CA SER A 305 8.76 -20.81 -7.84
C SER A 305 8.67 -21.26 -6.38
N ARG A 306 8.05 -20.39 -5.58
CA ARG A 306 6.84 -20.66 -4.80
C ARG A 306 6.70 -22.07 -4.19
N ASP A 307 7.79 -22.73 -3.81
CA ASP A 307 7.83 -24.10 -3.25
C ASP A 307 8.61 -24.22 -1.93
N GLY A 308 9.08 -23.11 -1.34
CA GLY A 308 9.57 -23.10 0.04
C GLY A 308 8.49 -23.56 1.06
N PRO A 309 8.82 -23.94 2.30
CA PRO A 309 7.80 -24.35 3.26
C PRO A 309 6.78 -23.22 3.46
N GLN A 310 5.49 -23.57 3.32
CA GLN A 310 4.42 -22.69 3.78
C GLN A 310 4.52 -22.67 5.30
N TRP A 311 4.92 -21.55 5.89
CA TRP A 311 4.89 -21.36 7.35
C TRP A 311 3.45 -21.17 7.84
N ASP A 312 2.58 -22.07 7.40
CA ASP A 312 1.19 -22.16 7.73
C ASP A 312 0.45 -20.80 7.59
N ILE A 313 -0.20 -20.29 8.64
CA ILE A 313 -0.87 -18.97 8.64
C ILE A 313 0.10 -17.79 8.53
N LEU A 314 1.34 -17.96 9.01
CA LEU A 314 2.40 -16.95 8.96
C LEU A 314 2.89 -16.75 7.53
N GLY A 315 2.64 -17.75 6.67
CA GLY A 315 2.85 -17.67 5.24
C GLY A 315 4.32 -17.59 4.85
N ARG A 316 4.54 -17.43 3.56
CA ARG A 316 5.86 -17.09 3.02
C ARG A 316 5.94 -15.57 3.06
N GLY A 317 7.12 -14.99 3.23
CA GLY A 317 7.30 -13.53 3.23
C GLY A 317 6.77 -12.85 1.94
N PRO A 318 7.15 -11.60 1.66
CA PRO A 318 6.55 -10.80 0.56
C PRO A 318 6.77 -11.34 -0.88
N LEU A 319 7.43 -12.50 -1.03
CA LEU A 319 7.56 -13.22 -2.30
C LEU A 319 6.19 -13.80 -2.71
N THR A 320 5.36 -12.94 -3.28
CA THR A 320 4.18 -13.36 -4.02
C THR A 320 4.55 -13.66 -5.46
N ALA A 321 3.64 -14.37 -6.12
CA ALA A 321 3.70 -14.75 -7.50
C ALA A 321 4.10 -13.66 -8.52
N TYR A 322 3.86 -12.39 -8.19
CA TYR A 322 3.88 -11.28 -9.15
C TYR A 322 4.97 -10.25 -8.88
N MET A 323 6.03 -10.63 -8.16
CA MET A 323 7.29 -9.88 -8.17
C MET A 323 8.34 -10.67 -8.96
N PRO A 324 8.38 -10.54 -10.30
CA PRO A 324 9.56 -10.91 -11.07
C PRO A 324 10.75 -10.02 -10.72
#